data_AF-A0AAV2EKK8-F1
#
_entry.id   AF-A0AAV2EKK8-F1
#
_cell.length_a   1.000
_cell.length_b   1.000
_cell.length_c   1.000
_cell.angle_alpha   90.00
_cell.angle_beta   90.00
_cell.angle_gamma   90.00
#
_symmetry.space_group_name_H-M   'P 1'
#
loop_
_entity.id
_entity.type
_entity.pdbx_description
1 polymer ?
#
loop_
_entity_poly.entity_id
_entity_poly.type
_entity_poly.pdbx_seq_one_letter_code
_entity_poly.pdbx_strand_id
1 'polypeptide(L)'
;MGKQPRTHSVEIKAKISSSLRRLWNKRLKSKRLGVKFFLSWEESIAKAAKDGGLDEQRLNWNSYNEIEEEITRQQLQFATEKAFAKELAKIKSATLAKEKEEKIAILAQRKKEREEKEKARAAMRRKARRRSVKNRGKSPVTQEFLLKQKLVKIRRQKPKSRKAINEADQQISCTPIWGKLDFELTELDELKRDSLADQIQAARNQRSEIRC
;
A
#
# COMPACT_ATOMS: atom_id res chain seq x y z
N MET A 1 -8.73 104.18 -13.22
CA MET A 1 -9.39 104.02 -14.53
C MET A 1 -9.03 102.66 -15.13
N GLY A 2 -9.85 101.64 -14.88
CA GLY A 2 -9.58 100.27 -15.36
C GLY A 2 -9.91 100.12 -16.84
N LYS A 3 -8.91 99.78 -17.66
CA LYS A 3 -9.11 99.44 -19.07
C LYS A 3 -9.90 98.13 -19.13
N GLN A 4 -11.17 98.18 -19.52
CA GLN A 4 -11.96 96.97 -19.78
C GLN A 4 -11.30 96.17 -20.92
N PRO A 5 -11.12 94.86 -20.78
CA PRO A 5 -10.53 94.05 -21.84
C PRO A 5 -11.48 93.99 -23.04
N ARG A 6 -10.95 94.26 -24.24
CA ARG A 6 -11.67 94.19 -25.53
C ARG A 6 -12.38 92.83 -25.65
N THR A 7 -13.70 92.83 -25.52
CA THR A 7 -14.60 91.65 -25.62
C THR A 7 -14.37 90.84 -26.91
N HIS A 8 -14.11 91.52 -28.02
CA HIS A 8 -13.78 90.92 -29.32
C HIS A 8 -12.55 89.98 -29.28
N SER A 9 -11.57 90.24 -28.38
CA SER A 9 -10.39 89.37 -28.21
C SER A 9 -10.75 88.03 -27.56
N VAL A 10 -11.71 88.03 -26.64
CA VAL A 10 -12.14 86.82 -25.91
C VAL A 10 -12.91 85.89 -26.84
N GLU A 11 -13.81 86.43 -27.66
CA GLU A 11 -14.59 85.64 -28.62
C GLU A 11 -13.70 84.98 -29.69
N ILE A 12 -12.72 85.71 -30.23
CA ILE A 12 -11.77 85.15 -31.19
C ILE A 12 -10.92 84.05 -30.55
N LYS A 13 -10.41 84.28 -29.33
CA LYS A 13 -9.66 83.26 -28.57
C LYS A 13 -10.50 82.02 -28.31
N ALA A 14 -11.78 82.18 -27.98
CA ALA A 14 -12.71 81.08 -27.79
C ALA A 14 -12.92 80.28 -29.09
N LYS A 15 -13.12 80.97 -30.23
CA LYS A 15 -13.26 80.34 -31.56
C LYS A 15 -12.00 79.60 -32.01
N ILE A 16 -10.81 80.15 -31.76
CA ILE A 16 -9.54 79.48 -32.05
C ILE A 16 -9.39 78.24 -31.15
N SER A 17 -9.65 78.39 -29.85
CA SER A 17 -9.55 77.30 -28.87
C SER A 17 -10.51 76.15 -29.19
N SER A 18 -11.75 76.45 -29.58
CA SER A 18 -12.73 75.43 -29.95
C SER A 18 -12.34 74.71 -31.25
N SER A 19 -11.81 75.44 -32.23
CA SER A 19 -11.33 74.88 -33.50
C SER A 19 -10.14 73.96 -33.30
N LEU A 20 -9.16 74.38 -32.47
CA LEU A 20 -8.03 73.53 -32.08
C LEU A 20 -8.50 72.29 -31.35
N ARG A 21 -9.36 72.42 -30.34
CA ARG A 21 -9.92 71.27 -29.60
C ARG A 21 -10.61 70.28 -30.53
N ARG A 22 -11.35 70.77 -31.53
CA ARG A 22 -12.00 69.91 -32.55
C ARG A 22 -10.96 69.17 -33.39
N LEU A 23 -9.89 69.83 -33.83
CA LEU A 23 -8.81 69.19 -34.60
C LEU A 23 -8.08 68.13 -33.79
N TRP A 24 -7.71 68.44 -32.54
CA TRP A 24 -7.07 67.50 -31.62
C TRP A 24 -7.95 66.29 -31.33
N ASN A 25 -9.26 66.49 -31.13
CA ASN A 25 -10.21 65.39 -30.96
C ASN A 25 -10.29 64.49 -32.19
N LYS A 26 -10.28 65.06 -33.41
CA LYS A 26 -10.26 64.28 -34.65
C LYS A 26 -8.97 63.46 -34.78
N ARG A 27 -7.81 64.06 -34.51
CA ARG A 27 -6.52 63.36 -34.52
C ARG A 27 -6.46 62.24 -33.49
N LEU A 28 -6.94 62.49 -32.27
CA LEU A 28 -6.98 61.50 -31.20
C LEU A 28 -7.89 60.32 -31.58
N LYS A 29 -9.06 60.57 -32.17
CA LYS A 29 -9.96 59.52 -32.67
C LYS A 29 -9.28 58.68 -33.76
N SER A 30 -8.66 59.32 -34.74
CA SER A 30 -7.94 58.62 -35.82
C SER A 30 -6.78 57.78 -35.27
N LYS A 31 -5.98 58.31 -34.34
CA LYS A 31 -4.90 57.57 -33.66
C LYS A 31 -5.45 56.33 -32.93
N ARG A 32 -6.54 56.48 -32.17
CA ARG A 32 -7.18 55.38 -31.44
C ARG A 32 -7.74 54.31 -32.39
N LEU A 33 -8.39 54.72 -33.47
CA LEU A 33 -8.90 53.79 -34.49
C LEU A 33 -7.75 53.05 -35.19
N GLY A 34 -6.65 53.75 -35.50
CA GLY A 34 -5.45 53.14 -36.06
C GLY A 34 -4.85 52.09 -35.13
N VAL A 35 -4.68 52.40 -33.83
CA VAL A 35 -4.18 51.43 -32.85
C VAL A 35 -5.08 50.20 -32.76
N LYS A 36 -6.41 50.39 -32.71
CA LYS A 36 -7.36 49.27 -32.69
C LYS A 36 -7.26 48.42 -33.96
N PHE A 37 -7.12 49.06 -35.12
CA PHE A 37 -6.94 48.37 -36.39
C PHE A 37 -5.65 47.54 -36.39
N PHE A 38 -4.52 48.12 -36.00
CA PHE A 38 -3.25 47.40 -35.94
C PHE A 38 -3.31 46.22 -34.97
N LEU A 39 -3.89 46.39 -33.78
CA LEU A 39 -4.08 45.29 -32.83
C LEU A 39 -4.94 44.17 -33.44
N SER A 40 -6.06 44.50 -34.07
CA SER A 40 -6.91 43.50 -34.72
C SER A 40 -6.22 42.82 -35.91
N TRP A 41 -5.37 43.55 -36.63
CA TRP A 41 -4.64 43.04 -37.78
C TRP A 41 -3.51 42.10 -37.32
N GLU A 42 -2.75 42.48 -36.29
CA GLU A 42 -1.75 41.64 -35.64
C GLU A 42 -2.40 40.36 -35.09
N GLU A 43 -3.54 40.46 -34.41
CA GLU A 43 -4.28 39.29 -33.91
C GLU A 43 -4.75 38.39 -35.05
N SER A 44 -5.24 38.96 -36.16
CA SER A 44 -5.66 38.21 -37.34
C SER A 44 -4.48 37.47 -37.99
N ILE A 45 -3.31 38.10 -38.07
CA ILE A 45 -2.10 37.46 -38.60
C ILE A 45 -1.63 36.36 -37.66
N ALA A 46 -1.59 36.62 -36.35
CA ALA A 46 -1.19 35.61 -35.36
C ALA A 46 -2.12 34.38 -35.40
N LYS A 47 -3.43 34.59 -35.56
CA LYS A 47 -4.40 33.50 -35.74
C LYS A 47 -4.17 32.75 -37.04
N ALA A 48 -4.01 33.44 -38.17
CA ALA A 48 -3.74 32.81 -39.45
C ALA A 48 -2.42 32.01 -39.43
N ALA A 49 -1.37 32.53 -38.80
CA ALA A 49 -0.10 31.85 -38.63
C ALA A 49 -0.17 30.65 -37.67
N LYS A 50 -1.10 30.67 -36.70
CA LYS A 50 -1.37 29.54 -35.81
C LYS A 50 -2.16 28.44 -36.52
N ASP A 51 -3.19 28.83 -37.28
CA ASP A 51 -4.09 27.90 -37.95
C ASP A 51 -3.47 27.30 -39.23
N GLY A 52 -2.47 27.96 -39.83
CA GLY A 52 -1.84 27.54 -41.08
C GLY A 52 -2.74 27.71 -42.30
N GLY A 53 -2.17 27.55 -43.49
CA GLY A 53 -2.93 27.39 -44.74
C GLY A 53 -3.73 26.07 -44.79
N LEU A 54 -4.52 25.89 -45.86
CA LEU A 54 -5.36 24.69 -46.06
C LEU A 54 -4.59 23.36 -46.03
N ASP A 55 -3.31 23.39 -46.42
CA ASP A 55 -2.41 22.23 -46.49
C ASP A 55 -1.25 22.31 -45.48
N GLU A 56 -1.25 23.30 -44.58
CA GLU A 56 -0.21 23.45 -43.56
C GLU A 56 -0.68 22.93 -42.21
N GLN A 57 0.24 22.37 -41.42
CA GLN A 57 -0.08 21.92 -40.07
C GLN A 57 -0.29 23.11 -39.14
N ARG A 58 -1.36 23.06 -38.35
CA ARG A 58 -1.60 23.98 -37.24
C ARG A 58 -0.42 23.93 -36.27
N LEU A 59 0.30 25.05 -36.13
CA LEU A 59 1.37 25.16 -35.14
C LEU A 59 0.79 25.62 -33.81
N ASN A 60 0.78 24.73 -32.81
CA ASN A 60 0.46 25.12 -31.43
C ASN A 60 1.69 25.74 -30.77
N TRP A 61 1.93 27.03 -31.00
CA TRP A 61 3.04 27.78 -30.41
C TRP A 61 3.07 27.78 -28.86
N ASN A 62 1.94 27.44 -28.21
CA ASN A 62 1.86 27.32 -26.75
C ASN A 62 2.23 25.92 -26.23
N SER A 63 2.48 24.95 -27.12
CA SER A 63 2.70 23.56 -26.73
C SER A 63 3.91 23.40 -25.81
N TYR A 64 4.94 24.23 -25.94
CA TYR A 64 6.12 24.14 -25.08
C TYR A 64 5.78 24.42 -23.61
N ASN A 65 5.04 25.50 -23.35
CA ASN A 65 4.63 25.84 -21.99
C ASN A 65 3.66 24.79 -21.43
N GLU A 66 2.73 24.30 -22.25
CA GLU A 66 1.81 23.22 -21.86
C GLU A 66 2.57 21.93 -21.50
N ILE A 67 3.60 21.57 -22.26
CA ILE A 67 4.47 20.42 -21.98
C ILE A 67 5.27 20.65 -20.71
N GLU A 68 5.80 21.85 -20.48
CA GLU A 68 6.56 22.18 -19.27
C GLU A 68 5.67 22.12 -18.01
N GLU A 69 4.46 22.66 -18.08
CA GLU A 69 3.45 22.53 -17.02
C GLU A 69 3.06 21.07 -16.76
N GLU A 70 2.91 20.26 -17.81
CA GLU A 70 2.60 18.84 -17.64
C GLU A 70 3.77 18.06 -17.00
N ILE A 71 5.01 18.33 -17.42
CA ILE A 71 6.20 17.70 -16.85
C ILE A 71 6.33 18.05 -15.36
N THR A 72 6.18 19.32 -15.01
CA THR A 72 6.27 19.76 -13.60
C THR A 72 5.17 19.13 -12.75
N ARG A 73 3.95 19.01 -13.28
CA ARG A 73 2.84 18.29 -12.62
C ARG A 73 3.18 16.82 -12.37
N GLN A 74 3.70 16.12 -13.37
CA GLN A 74 4.08 14.71 -13.25
C GLN A 74 5.22 14.50 -12.23
N GLN A 75 6.22 15.39 -12.23
CA GLN A 75 7.29 15.34 -11.24
C GLN A 75 6.77 15.50 -9.81
N LEU A 76 5.81 16.40 -9.61
CA LEU A 76 5.19 16.62 -8.31
C LEU A 76 4.40 15.38 -7.84
N GLN A 77 3.60 14.79 -8.73
CA GLN A 77 2.88 13.53 -8.45
C GLN A 77 3.84 12.38 -8.12
N PHE A 78 4.91 12.21 -8.89
CA PHE A 78 5.89 11.16 -8.62
C PHE A 78 6.59 11.35 -7.26
N ALA A 79 6.89 12.60 -6.89
CA ALA A 79 7.48 12.92 -5.60
C ALA A 79 6.54 12.58 -4.43
N THR A 80 5.25 12.87 -4.55
CA THR A 80 4.26 12.57 -3.50
C THR A 80 4.03 11.06 -3.36
N GLU A 81 3.88 10.34 -4.46
CA GLU A 81 3.75 8.88 -4.47
C GLU A 81 4.97 8.19 -3.86
N LYS A 82 6.18 8.66 -4.21
CA LYS A 82 7.43 8.13 -3.65
C LYS A 82 7.52 8.39 -2.14
N ALA A 83 7.09 9.54 -1.66
CA ALA A 83 7.05 9.84 -0.23
C ALA A 83 6.05 8.94 0.50
N PHE A 84 4.85 8.78 -0.05
CA PHE A 84 3.82 7.90 0.51
C PHE A 84 4.28 6.44 0.55
N ALA A 85 4.88 5.94 -0.53
CA ALA A 85 5.41 4.57 -0.60
C ALA A 85 6.51 4.31 0.44
N LYS A 86 7.38 5.30 0.69
CA LYS A 86 8.41 5.19 1.74
C LYS A 86 7.80 5.10 3.13
N GLU A 87 6.81 5.93 3.44
CA GLU A 87 6.13 5.88 4.74
C GLU A 87 5.38 4.56 4.92
N LEU A 88 4.67 4.10 3.89
CA LEU A 88 4.00 2.80 3.92
C LEU A 88 4.99 1.65 4.16
N ALA A 89 6.17 1.69 3.51
CA ALA A 89 7.23 0.70 3.70
C ALA A 89 7.78 0.71 5.13
N LYS A 90 7.99 1.88 5.72
CA LYS A 90 8.40 2.01 7.13
C LYS A 90 7.37 1.40 8.06
N ILE A 91 6.08 1.74 7.90
CA ILE A 91 5.00 1.20 8.72
C ILE A 91 4.97 -0.33 8.62
N LYS A 92 4.99 -0.88 7.40
CA LYS A 92 5.01 -2.34 7.18
C LYS A 92 6.22 -3.02 7.83
N SER A 93 7.41 -2.41 7.74
CA SER A 93 8.61 -2.96 8.38
C SER A 93 8.50 -2.95 9.91
N ALA A 94 7.91 -1.91 10.49
CA ALA A 94 7.71 -1.78 11.93
C ALA A 94 6.65 -2.76 12.44
N THR A 95 5.55 -2.97 11.70
CA THR A 95 4.54 -3.97 12.07
C THR A 95 5.11 -5.38 12.02
N LEU A 96 5.88 -5.71 10.97
CA LEU A 96 6.56 -7.01 10.88
C LEU A 96 7.58 -7.23 12.00
N ALA A 97 8.29 -6.18 12.43
CA ALA A 97 9.19 -6.27 13.57
C ALA A 97 8.43 -6.57 14.88
N LYS A 98 7.35 -5.83 15.13
CA LYS A 98 6.48 -6.05 16.31
C LYS A 98 5.88 -7.45 16.33
N GLU A 99 5.36 -7.93 15.21
CA GLU A 99 4.82 -9.29 15.11
C GLU A 99 5.88 -10.37 15.39
N LYS A 100 7.13 -10.15 14.92
CA LYS A 100 8.24 -11.06 15.22
C LYS A 100 8.60 -11.03 16.70
N GLU A 101 8.67 -9.85 17.30
CA GLU A 101 8.93 -9.68 18.74
C GLU A 101 7.86 -10.35 19.59
N GLU A 102 6.58 -10.18 19.26
CA GLU A 102 5.45 -10.83 19.93
C GLU A 102 5.53 -12.36 19.80
N LYS A 103 5.81 -12.89 18.61
CA LYS A 103 6.00 -14.34 18.40
C LYS A 103 7.15 -14.88 19.24
N ILE A 104 8.27 -14.16 19.31
CA ILE A 104 9.43 -14.53 20.13
C ILE A 104 9.06 -14.51 21.62
N ALA A 105 8.34 -13.49 22.08
CA ALA A 105 7.89 -13.37 23.47
C ALA A 105 6.95 -14.52 23.87
N ILE A 106 5.98 -14.87 23.02
CA ILE A 106 5.07 -16.00 23.24
C ILE A 106 5.86 -17.32 23.29
N LEU A 107 6.83 -17.52 22.40
CA LEU A 107 7.67 -18.72 22.40
C LEU A 107 8.53 -18.81 23.67
N ALA A 108 9.09 -17.69 24.14
CA ALA A 108 9.85 -17.64 25.37
C ALA A 108 8.98 -17.97 26.60
N GLN A 109 7.76 -17.46 26.66
CA GLN A 109 6.79 -17.78 27.71
C GLN A 109 6.42 -19.26 27.70
N ARG A 110 6.11 -19.83 26.52
CA ARG A 110 5.82 -21.26 26.36
C ARG A 110 6.99 -22.15 26.78
N LYS A 111 8.24 -21.72 26.54
CA LYS A 111 9.43 -22.46 27.01
C LYS A 111 9.52 -22.47 28.54
N LYS A 112 9.33 -21.32 29.19
CA LYS A 112 9.31 -21.24 30.67
C LYS A 112 8.23 -22.12 31.28
N GLU A 113 7.02 -22.10 30.73
CA GLU A 113 5.90 -22.92 31.20
C GLU A 113 6.20 -24.43 31.07
N ARG A 114 6.83 -24.85 29.95
CA ARG A 114 7.24 -26.26 29.76
C ARG A 114 8.30 -26.67 30.79
N GLU A 115 9.29 -25.83 31.03
CA GLU A 115 10.35 -26.09 32.00
C GLU A 115 9.79 -26.21 33.43
N GLU A 116 8.84 -25.34 33.82
CA GLU A 116 8.15 -25.43 35.11
C GLU A 116 7.31 -26.71 35.23
N LYS A 117 6.55 -27.06 34.19
CA LYS A 117 5.79 -28.33 34.15
C LYS A 117 6.71 -29.53 34.28
N GLU A 118 7.88 -29.50 33.66
CA GLU A 118 8.87 -30.57 33.78
C GLU A 118 9.49 -30.63 35.18
N LYS A 119 9.85 -29.49 35.78
CA LYS A 119 10.29 -29.41 37.18
C LYS A 119 9.23 -29.95 38.15
N ALA A 120 7.95 -29.62 37.93
CA ALA A 120 6.84 -30.14 38.72
C ALA A 120 6.70 -31.67 38.58
N ARG A 121 6.79 -32.20 37.35
CA ARG A 121 6.78 -33.65 37.09
C ARG A 121 7.98 -34.35 37.72
N ALA A 122 9.17 -33.77 37.65
CA ALA A 122 10.38 -34.29 38.27
C ALA A 122 10.27 -34.30 39.81
N ALA A 123 9.71 -33.23 40.41
CA ALA A 123 9.44 -33.16 41.84
C ALA A 123 8.42 -34.22 42.29
N MET A 124 7.34 -34.43 41.51
CA MET A 124 6.38 -35.52 41.73
C MET A 124 7.05 -36.89 41.69
N ARG A 125 7.87 -37.17 40.68
CA ARG A 125 8.64 -38.43 40.57
C ARG A 125 9.58 -38.63 41.75
N ARG A 126 10.28 -37.58 42.20
CA ARG A 126 11.15 -37.62 43.40
C ARG A 126 10.36 -37.92 44.68
N LYS A 127 9.20 -37.27 44.87
CA LYS A 127 8.31 -37.54 46.00
C LYS A 127 7.78 -38.98 45.98
N ALA A 128 7.41 -39.50 44.80
CA ALA A 128 6.98 -40.89 44.64
C ALA A 128 8.10 -41.89 45.00
N ARG A 129 9.34 -41.66 44.53
CA ARG A 129 10.51 -42.47 44.91
C ARG A 129 10.77 -42.45 46.41
N ARG A 130 10.69 -41.28 47.06
CA ARG A 130 10.83 -41.19 48.53
C ARG A 130 9.75 -41.98 49.26
N ARG A 131 8.50 -41.94 48.79
CA ARG A 131 7.39 -42.75 49.34
C ARG A 131 7.63 -44.25 49.15
N SER A 132 8.15 -44.69 48.00
CA SER A 132 8.46 -46.11 47.79
C SER A 132 9.64 -46.59 48.65
N VAL A 133 10.67 -45.75 48.86
CA VAL A 133 11.79 -46.08 49.77
C VAL A 133 11.31 -46.16 51.23
N LYS A 134 10.48 -45.21 51.69
CA LYS A 134 9.89 -45.25 53.04
C LYS A 134 8.98 -46.47 53.25
N ASN A 135 8.34 -46.98 52.18
CA ASN A 135 7.55 -48.21 52.23
C ASN A 135 8.39 -49.50 52.12
N ARG A 136 9.64 -49.46 51.65
CA ARG A 136 10.57 -50.62 51.68
C ARG A 136 11.05 -50.96 53.10
N GLY A 137 10.86 -50.06 54.07
CA GLY A 137 11.08 -50.33 55.49
C GLY A 137 9.92 -51.03 56.21
N LYS A 138 8.84 -51.40 55.49
CA LYS A 138 7.79 -52.28 56.05
C LYS A 138 8.17 -53.73 55.76
N SER A 139 8.14 -54.57 56.78
CA SER A 139 8.63 -55.95 56.71
C SER A 139 7.95 -56.76 55.60
N PRO A 140 8.69 -57.65 54.90
CA PRO A 140 8.17 -58.41 53.74
C PRO A 140 6.94 -59.27 54.07
N VAL A 141 6.79 -59.66 55.34
CA VAL A 141 5.70 -60.51 55.86
C VAL A 141 4.32 -59.81 55.78
N THR A 142 4.26 -58.49 55.95
CA THR A 142 2.98 -57.75 55.91
C THR A 142 2.52 -57.40 54.49
N GLN A 143 3.46 -57.31 53.53
CA GLN A 143 3.17 -56.93 52.15
C GLN A 143 2.53 -58.07 51.35
N GLU A 144 2.99 -59.31 51.55
CA GLU A 144 2.37 -60.50 50.94
C GLU A 144 0.94 -60.73 51.44
N PHE A 145 0.68 -60.49 52.72
CA PHE A 145 -0.64 -60.70 53.31
C PHE A 145 -1.68 -59.73 52.73
N LEU A 146 -1.30 -58.45 52.53
CA LEU A 146 -2.15 -57.44 51.89
C LEU A 146 -2.38 -57.71 50.39
N LEU A 147 -1.36 -58.22 49.68
CA LEU A 147 -1.47 -58.63 48.28
C LEU A 147 -2.43 -59.81 48.12
N LYS A 148 -2.29 -60.84 48.95
CA LYS A 148 -3.22 -61.99 48.99
C LYS A 148 -4.65 -61.52 49.30
N GLN A 149 -4.84 -60.58 50.22
CA GLN A 149 -6.17 -60.02 50.53
C GLN A 149 -6.80 -59.26 49.34
N LYS A 150 -6.01 -58.49 48.58
CA LYS A 150 -6.49 -57.78 47.37
C LYS A 150 -6.80 -58.75 46.22
N LEU A 151 -5.99 -59.78 46.02
CA LEU A 151 -6.21 -60.79 44.98
C LEU A 151 -7.49 -61.60 45.24
N VAL A 152 -7.79 -61.90 46.51
CA VAL A 152 -9.04 -62.55 46.91
C VAL A 152 -10.25 -61.64 46.66
N LYS A 153 -10.13 -60.31 46.83
CA LYS A 153 -11.20 -59.35 46.51
C LYS A 153 -11.47 -59.22 45.01
N ILE A 154 -10.44 -59.25 44.17
CA ILE A 154 -10.57 -59.17 42.70
C ILE A 154 -11.21 -60.47 42.15
N ARG A 155 -10.85 -61.64 42.69
CA ARG A 155 -11.44 -62.93 42.27
C ARG A 155 -12.94 -63.03 42.60
N ARG A 156 -13.44 -62.28 43.59
CA ARG A 156 -14.88 -62.19 43.92
C ARG A 156 -15.68 -61.25 43.00
N GLN A 157 -15.00 -60.40 42.24
CA GLN A 157 -15.60 -59.41 41.32
C GLN A 157 -15.43 -59.87 39.86
N LYS A 158 -16.01 -61.02 39.51
CA LYS A 158 -16.29 -61.35 38.11
C LYS A 158 -17.77 -61.02 37.83
N PRO A 159 -18.11 -59.97 37.08
CA PRO A 159 -19.47 -59.86 36.57
C PRO A 159 -19.72 -60.95 35.52
N LYS A 160 -20.88 -61.61 35.63
CA LYS A 160 -21.38 -62.60 34.69
C LYS A 160 -21.63 -61.96 33.33
N SER A 161 -21.27 -62.67 32.28
CA SER A 161 -21.62 -62.39 30.88
C SER A 161 -23.12 -62.15 30.71
N ARG A 162 -23.49 -61.11 29.96
CA ARG A 162 -24.76 -61.07 29.22
C ARG A 162 -24.53 -60.40 27.86
N LYS A 163 -24.97 -61.13 26.84
CA LYS A 163 -24.89 -60.80 25.41
C LYS A 163 -25.88 -59.67 25.04
N ALA A 164 -25.53 -59.02 23.93
CA ALA A 164 -26.41 -58.66 22.79
C ALA A 164 -27.03 -57.24 22.68
N ILE A 165 -26.54 -56.52 21.65
CA ILE A 165 -27.27 -55.99 20.46
C ILE A 165 -27.76 -54.51 20.46
N ASN A 166 -27.61 -53.91 19.26
CA ASN A 166 -28.07 -52.63 18.65
C ASN A 166 -27.17 -51.39 18.80
N GLU A 167 -26.58 -50.82 17.72
CA GLU A 167 -27.21 -49.94 16.68
C GLU A 167 -27.86 -48.72 17.34
N ALA A 168 -27.56 -47.46 17.04
CA ALA A 168 -26.66 -46.78 16.12
C ALA A 168 -26.34 -45.39 16.72
N ASP A 169 -25.33 -44.72 16.15
CA ASP A 169 -25.24 -43.27 15.91
C ASP A 169 -23.95 -42.54 16.33
N GLN A 170 -23.44 -41.86 15.31
CA GLN A 170 -22.52 -40.71 15.28
C GLN A 170 -21.01 -41.00 15.42
N GLN A 171 -20.29 -41.10 14.29
CA GLN A 171 -19.52 -39.98 13.69
C GLN A 171 -18.53 -39.39 14.73
N ILE A 172 -17.21 -39.58 14.61
CA ILE A 172 -16.34 -38.98 13.58
C ILE A 172 -15.03 -39.77 13.54
N SER A 173 -14.67 -40.28 12.36
CA SER A 173 -13.33 -40.74 12.04
C SER A 173 -12.36 -39.55 11.97
N CYS A 174 -11.41 -39.46 12.90
CA CYS A 174 -10.29 -38.51 12.77
C CYS A 174 -9.10 -39.24 12.15
N THR A 175 -8.98 -39.13 10.83
CA THR A 175 -7.75 -39.40 10.07
C THR A 175 -6.64 -38.41 10.47
N PRO A 176 -5.37 -38.80 10.48
CA PRO A 176 -4.26 -37.85 10.56
C PRO A 176 -4.08 -37.17 9.20
N ILE A 177 -4.51 -35.90 9.10
CA ILE A 177 -4.32 -35.04 7.92
C ILE A 177 -2.93 -34.39 8.02
N TRP A 178 -1.87 -35.14 7.68
CA TRP A 178 -0.49 -34.62 7.62
C TRP A 178 0.28 -35.21 6.42
N GLY A 179 -0.35 -35.30 5.23
CA GLY A 179 0.28 -35.94 4.07
C GLY A 179 -0.10 -35.41 2.69
N LYS A 180 -0.75 -34.24 2.57
CA LYS A 180 -1.19 -33.71 1.26
C LYS A 180 -1.05 -32.18 1.10
N LEU A 181 -0.08 -31.54 1.74
CA LEU A 181 0.13 -30.09 1.56
C LEU A 181 1.51 -29.68 1.04
N ASP A 182 2.42 -30.64 0.76
CA ASP A 182 3.79 -30.30 0.35
C ASP A 182 4.13 -30.70 -1.10
N PHE A 183 3.16 -31.16 -1.91
CA PHE A 183 3.38 -31.45 -3.34
C PHE A 183 2.92 -30.34 -4.28
N GLU A 184 2.00 -29.47 -3.88
CA GLU A 184 1.44 -28.41 -4.75
C GLU A 184 2.21 -27.08 -4.67
N LEU A 185 3.09 -26.90 -3.67
CA LEU A 185 3.92 -25.68 -3.56
C LEU A 185 5.24 -25.77 -4.33
N THR A 186 5.68 -26.97 -4.72
CA THR A 186 6.92 -27.17 -5.49
C THR A 186 6.70 -27.04 -7.00
N GLU A 187 5.54 -27.44 -7.54
CA GLU A 187 5.26 -27.35 -8.98
C GLU A 187 5.07 -25.89 -9.48
N LEU A 188 4.60 -24.98 -8.64
CA LEU A 188 4.43 -23.56 -8.99
C LEU A 188 5.71 -22.72 -8.88
N ASP A 189 6.73 -23.23 -8.17
CA ASP A 189 8.02 -22.55 -7.97
C ASP A 189 9.04 -22.94 -9.05
N GLU A 190 8.82 -24.03 -9.78
CA GLU A 190 9.69 -24.47 -10.89
C GLU A 190 9.27 -23.90 -12.26
N LEU A 191 8.00 -23.54 -12.45
CA LEU A 191 7.50 -22.98 -13.73
C LEU A 191 7.69 -21.46 -13.89
N LYS A 192 8.34 -20.77 -12.94
CA LYS A 192 8.57 -19.31 -12.99
C LYS A 192 9.99 -18.90 -12.59
N ARG A 193 10.98 -19.73 -12.87
CA ARG A 193 12.39 -19.37 -12.73
C ARG A 193 13.01 -19.07 -14.10
N ASP A 194 12.35 -18.22 -14.88
CA ASP A 194 13.07 -17.54 -15.95
C ASP A 194 14.00 -16.54 -15.26
N SER A 195 15.30 -16.81 -15.35
CA SER A 195 16.34 -15.93 -14.85
C SER A 195 16.09 -14.52 -15.34
N LEU A 196 16.25 -13.51 -14.48
CA LEU A 196 16.06 -12.10 -14.85
C LEU A 196 16.88 -11.72 -16.10
N ALA A 197 18.03 -12.37 -16.31
CA ALA A 197 18.85 -12.21 -17.51
C ALA A 197 18.10 -12.64 -18.78
N ASP A 198 17.38 -13.77 -18.72
CA ASP A 198 16.63 -14.32 -19.85
C ASP A 198 15.41 -13.45 -20.18
N GLN A 199 14.74 -12.89 -19.15
CA GLN A 199 13.66 -11.92 -19.34
C GLN A 199 14.15 -10.63 -20.01
N ILE A 200 15.32 -10.13 -19.62
CA ILE A 200 15.94 -8.93 -20.24
C ILE A 200 16.29 -9.20 -21.71
N GLN A 201 16.77 -10.41 -22.02
CA GLN A 201 17.16 -10.78 -23.37
C GLN A 201 15.94 -10.98 -24.29
N ALA A 202 14.88 -11.62 -23.79
CA ALA A 202 13.60 -11.75 -24.51
C ALA A 202 12.97 -10.39 -24.84
N ALA A 203 12.96 -9.46 -23.88
CA ALA A 203 12.46 -8.10 -24.09
C ALA A 203 13.28 -7.30 -25.12
N ARG A 204 14.58 -7.57 -25.22
CA ARG A 204 15.44 -6.95 -26.25
C ARG A 204 15.15 -7.48 -27.65
N ASN A 205 14.94 -8.78 -27.80
CA ASN A 205 14.69 -9.40 -29.10
C ASN A 205 13.33 -8.98 -29.70
N GLN A 206 12.30 -8.81 -28.86
CA GLN A 206 11.01 -8.24 -29.29
C GLN A 206 11.15 -6.80 -29.80
N ARG A 207 12.04 -6.00 -29.21
CA ARG A 207 12.31 -4.63 -29.68
C ARG A 207 13.05 -4.59 -31.02
N SER A 208 13.83 -5.61 -31.37
CA SER A 208 14.47 -5.70 -32.68
C SER A 208 13.51 -6.17 -33.78
N GLU A 209 12.50 -6.98 -33.46
CA GLU A 209 11.49 -7.45 -34.43
C GLU A 209 10.48 -6.37 -34.81
N ILE A 210 10.15 -5.46 -33.90
CA ILE A 210 9.25 -4.30 -34.17
C ILE A 210 9.95 -3.22 -35.03
N ARG A 211 11.26 -3.35 -35.28
CA ARG A 211 12.06 -2.36 -36.02
C ARG A 211 12.35 -2.75 -37.47
N CYS A 212 11.73 -3.81 -37.98
CA CYS A 212 11.65 -4.10 -39.41
C CYS A 212 10.30 -3.63 -39.96
#